data_AF-A0AAV5D6E9-F1
#
_entry.id   AF-A0AAV5D6E9-F1
#
_cell.length_a   1.000
_cell.length_b   1.000
_cell.length_c   1.000
_cell.angle_alpha   90.00
_cell.angle_beta   90.00
_cell.angle_gamma   90.00
#
_symmetry.space_group_name_H-M   'P 1'
#
loop_
_entity.id
_entity.type
_entity.pdbx_description
1 polymer ?
#
loop_
_entity_poly.entity_id
_entity_poly.type
_entity_poly.pdbx_seq_one_letter_code
_entity_poly.pdbx_strand_id
1 'polypeptide(L)'
;MALTLDGLLLATASMKGTLIRIFNTMDGTRLQEVRRGLDKAEIYSIALSPNVQWLAVSSDKGTVHIFSLRVRVAGEDSSSNEQRTLEGPRIDHQNSSSSIDPLVQTNTGSNASSSLSFMRGILPKYFSSEWSFAQFHLPEVTRYIVAFGAQNTVMMVGLDGRY
;
A
#
# COMPACT_ATOMS: atom_id res chain seq x y z
N MET A 1 9.48 9.58 6.38
CA MET A 1 9.78 8.53 5.37
C MET A 1 9.98 7.22 6.09
N ALA A 2 9.85 6.09 5.41
CA ALA A 2 10.09 4.76 5.97
C ALA A 2 10.70 3.83 4.92
N LEU A 3 11.58 2.93 5.34
CA LEU A 3 12.17 1.87 4.51
C LEU A 3 11.66 0.51 5.00
N THR A 4 11.56 -0.46 4.09
CA THR A 4 11.48 -1.87 4.48
C THR A 4 12.81 -2.32 5.11
N LEU A 5 12.77 -3.40 5.89
CA LEU A 5 13.95 -3.91 6.60
C LEU A 5 15.08 -4.35 5.64
N ASP A 6 14.70 -4.91 4.49
CA ASP A 6 15.60 -5.26 3.40
C ASP A 6 16.10 -4.04 2.59
N GLY A 7 15.57 -2.85 2.87
CA GLY A 7 15.91 -1.61 2.19
C GLY A 7 15.43 -1.52 0.73
N LEU A 8 14.63 -2.48 0.23
CA LEU A 8 14.22 -2.54 -1.18
C LEU A 8 13.12 -1.53 -1.52
N LEU A 9 12.33 -1.10 -0.54
CA LEU A 9 11.23 -0.17 -0.73
C LEU A 9 11.34 1.05 0.17
N LEU A 10 11.04 2.21 -0.42
CA LEU A 10 11.01 3.50 0.26
C LEU A 10 9.62 4.13 0.17
N ALA A 11 9.02 4.42 1.33
CA ALA A 11 7.81 5.23 1.45
C ALA A 11 8.15 6.69 1.80
N THR A 12 7.65 7.63 1.00
CA THR A 12 7.82 9.07 1.25
C THR A 12 6.49 9.82 1.22
N ALA A 13 6.41 10.89 2.01
CA ALA A 13 5.34 11.87 1.90
C ALA A 13 5.77 13.04 1.02
N SER A 14 4.86 13.52 0.19
CA SER A 14 5.06 14.79 -0.53
C SER A 14 5.14 15.98 0.42
N MET A 15 5.69 17.11 -0.04
CA MET A 15 5.76 18.36 0.75
C MET A 15 4.40 18.88 1.23
N LYS A 16 3.32 18.60 0.48
CA LYS A 16 1.95 18.95 0.90
C LYS A 16 1.33 17.93 1.86
N GLY A 17 1.95 16.76 2.04
CA GLY A 17 1.41 15.66 2.85
C GLY A 17 0.09 15.07 2.34
N THR A 18 -0.31 15.36 1.11
CA THR A 18 -1.56 14.84 0.51
C THR A 18 -1.34 13.49 -0.18
N LEU A 19 -0.11 13.24 -0.62
CA LEU A 19 0.29 12.03 -1.33
C LEU A 19 1.42 11.32 -0.61
N ILE A 20 1.31 10.01 -0.55
CA ILE A 20 2.34 9.09 -0.08
C ILE A 20 2.74 8.21 -1.26
N ARG A 21 4.03 8.04 -1.47
CA ARG A 21 4.59 7.33 -2.62
C ARG A 21 5.52 6.23 -2.17
N ILE A 22 5.44 5.11 -2.86
CA ILE A 22 6.32 3.95 -2.69
C ILE A 22 7.24 3.87 -3.90
N PHE A 23 8.53 3.71 -3.63
CA PHE A 23 9.58 3.62 -4.64
C PHE A 23 10.38 2.34 -4.44
N ASN A 24 10.86 1.76 -5.55
CA ASN A 24 11.98 0.84 -5.55
C ASN A 24 13.26 1.65 -5.30
N THR A 25 14.06 1.23 -4.32
CA THR A 25 15.28 1.95 -3.93
C THR A 25 16.45 1.72 -4.87
N MET A 26 16.44 0.61 -5.62
CA MET A 26 17.52 0.24 -6.55
C MET A 26 17.57 1.13 -7.78
N ASP A 27 16.40 1.42 -8.37
CA ASP A 27 16.29 2.17 -9.63
C ASP A 27 15.50 3.49 -9.50
N GLY A 28 14.90 3.76 -8.33
CA GLY A 28 14.08 4.94 -8.08
C GLY A 28 12.69 4.90 -8.72
N THR A 29 12.27 3.77 -9.28
CA THR A 29 10.95 3.64 -9.92
C THR A 29 9.84 3.80 -8.89
N ARG A 30 8.88 4.69 -9.16
CA ARG A 30 7.68 4.86 -8.33
C ARG A 30 6.71 3.71 -8.59
N LEU A 31 6.56 2.83 -7.60
CA LEU A 31 5.73 1.63 -7.68
C LEU A 31 4.26 1.92 -7.37
N GLN A 32 3.99 2.80 -6.41
CA GLN A 32 2.62 3.14 -6.02
C GLN A 32 2.52 4.58 -5.52
N GLU A 33 1.34 5.19 -5.71
CA GLU A 33 0.98 6.49 -5.11
C GLU A 33 -0.42 6.38 -4.53
N VAL A 34 -0.53 6.72 -3.25
CA VAL A 34 -1.80 6.75 -2.52
C VAL A 34 -2.06 8.13 -1.97
N ARG A 35 -3.34 8.48 -1.85
CA ARG A 35 -3.83 9.78 -1.41
C ARG A 35 -4.33 9.69 0.02
N ARG A 36 -3.67 10.44 0.90
CA ARG A 36 -4.08 10.61 2.30
C ARG A 36 -5.29 11.54 2.41
N GLY A 37 -5.31 12.64 1.65
CA GLY A 37 -6.40 13.60 1.69
C GLY A 37 -6.33 14.67 0.59
N LEU A 38 -7.35 15.53 0.55
CA LEU A 38 -7.33 16.74 -0.29
C LEU A 38 -6.51 17.86 0.34
N ASP A 39 -6.64 18.03 1.65
CA ASP A 39 -6.04 19.13 2.39
C ASP A 39 -4.58 18.88 2.72
N LYS A 40 -3.79 19.95 2.76
CA LYS A 40 -2.40 19.90 3.23
C LYS A 40 -2.35 19.36 4.67
N ALA A 41 -1.39 18.50 4.97
CA ALA A 41 -1.08 18.06 6.34
C ALA A 41 0.42 17.91 6.55
N GLU A 42 0.85 18.09 7.79
CA GLU A 42 2.11 17.57 8.28
C GLU A 42 1.99 16.07 8.55
N ILE A 43 2.90 15.27 8.00
CA ILE A 43 2.96 13.83 8.24
C ILE A 43 3.89 13.58 9.41
N TYR A 44 3.37 12.92 10.46
CA TYR A 44 4.16 12.62 11.66
C TYR A 44 4.89 11.30 11.56
N SER A 45 4.22 10.25 11.10
CA SER A 45 4.80 8.91 11.01
C SER A 45 4.29 8.15 9.78
N ILE A 46 5.17 7.33 9.22
CA ILE A 46 4.90 6.40 8.12
C ILE A 46 5.48 5.06 8.55
N ALA A 47 4.71 3.98 8.43
CA ALA A 47 5.18 2.63 8.69
C ALA A 47 4.75 1.69 7.56
N LEU A 48 5.64 0.76 7.20
CA LEU A 48 5.37 -0.34 6.28
C LEU A 48 5.22 -1.62 7.10
N SER A 49 4.25 -2.46 6.78
CA SER A 49 4.14 -3.77 7.42
C SER A 49 5.30 -4.67 6.98
N PRO A 50 5.76 -5.60 7.84
CA PRO A 50 6.88 -6.50 7.49
C PRO A 50 6.63 -7.33 6.23
N ASN A 51 5.38 -7.73 5.98
CA ASN A 51 4.96 -8.46 4.79
C ASN A 51 4.65 -7.57 3.58
N VAL A 52 4.89 -6.26 3.68
CA VAL A 52 4.71 -5.29 2.58
C VAL A 52 3.28 -5.25 2.02
N GLN A 53 2.29 -5.70 2.79
CA GLN A 53 0.87 -5.63 2.40
C GLN A 53 0.22 -4.30 2.80
N TRP A 54 0.74 -3.62 3.81
CA TRP A 54 0.09 -2.49 4.44
C TRP A 54 1.04 -1.31 4.67
N LEU A 55 0.47 -0.11 4.58
CA LEU A 55 1.12 1.15 4.88
C LEU A 55 0.24 1.93 5.86
N ALA A 56 0.80 2.35 6.98
CA ALA A 56 0.12 3.21 7.95
C ALA A 56 0.74 4.60 7.94
N VAL A 57 -0.11 5.64 8.02
CA VAL A 57 0.33 7.04 8.00
C VAL A 57 -0.48 7.87 8.98
N SER A 58 0.18 8.54 9.92
CA SER A 58 -0.42 9.52 10.84
C SER A 58 -0.09 10.96 10.42
N SER A 59 -0.99 11.90 10.75
CA SER A 59 -0.82 13.30 10.38
C SER A 59 -1.46 14.27 11.39
N ASP A 60 -1.20 15.56 11.21
CA ASP A 60 -1.81 16.67 11.96
C ASP A 60 -3.34 16.79 11.81
N LYS A 61 -3.97 15.99 10.94
CA LYS A 61 -5.43 15.95 10.79
C LYS A 61 -6.15 15.12 11.85
N GLY A 62 -5.42 14.59 12.82
CA GLY A 62 -6.01 13.71 13.84
C GLY A 62 -6.52 12.42 13.24
N THR A 63 -5.90 11.94 12.16
CA THR A 63 -6.27 10.69 11.51
C THR A 63 -5.06 9.81 11.23
N VAL A 64 -5.29 8.49 11.29
CA VAL A 64 -4.38 7.48 10.76
C VAL A 64 -5.04 6.85 9.53
N HIS A 65 -4.30 6.79 8.44
CA HIS A 65 -4.72 6.17 7.19
C HIS A 65 -3.97 4.86 7.00
N ILE A 66 -4.71 3.80 6.69
CA ILE A 66 -4.17 2.48 6.34
C ILE A 66 -4.41 2.26 4.84
N PHE A 67 -3.35 1.95 4.11
CA PHE A 67 -3.38 1.66 2.68
C PHE A 67 -2.93 0.22 2.43
N SER A 68 -3.65 -0.45 1.54
CA SER A 68 -3.22 -1.71 0.94
C SER A 68 -2.15 -1.41 -0.11
N LEU A 69 -1.05 -2.14 -0.05
CA LEU A 69 0.03 -2.05 -1.01
C LEU A 69 -0.18 -3.07 -2.13
N ARG A 70 0.15 -2.69 -3.36
CA ARG A 70 0.07 -3.57 -4.54
C ARG A 70 1.47 -3.94 -5.07
N VAL A 71 2.48 -3.77 -4.22
CA VAL A 71 3.88 -3.91 -4.59
C VAL A 71 4.30 -5.37 -4.44
N ARG A 72 5.03 -5.88 -5.42
CA ARG A 72 5.69 -7.19 -5.35
C ARG A 72 7.18 -6.98 -5.18
N VAL A 73 7.74 -7.52 -4.11
CA VAL A 73 9.19 -7.65 -3.97
C VAL A 73 9.58 -8.92 -4.71
N ALA A 74 10.36 -8.80 -5.78
CA ALA A 74 10.87 -9.96 -6.50
C ALA A 74 11.90 -10.67 -5.60
N GLY A 75 11.54 -11.82 -5.00
CA GLY A 75 12.48 -12.57 -4.17
C GLY A 75 11.89 -13.59 -3.19
N GLU A 76 10.57 -13.61 -2.95
CA GLU A 76 9.95 -14.65 -2.12
C GLU A 76 9.16 -15.63 -2.99
N ASP A 77 9.80 -16.74 -3.34
CA ASP A 77 9.15 -17.92 -3.89
C ASP A 77 8.02 -18.36 -2.94
N SER A 78 6.79 -18.01 -3.32
CA SER A 78 5.58 -18.52 -2.68
C SER A 78 5.42 -20.00 -3.04
N SER A 79 6.25 -20.84 -2.44
CA SER A 79 6.12 -22.30 -2.46
C SER A 79 5.05 -22.71 -1.44
N SER A 80 3.79 -22.50 -1.80
CA SER A 80 2.67 -23.21 -1.17
C SER A 80 1.49 -23.34 -2.12
N ASN A 81 1.56 -24.34 -3.00
CA ASN A 81 0.42 -25.23 -3.19
C ASN A 81 0.88 -26.57 -3.78
N GLU A 82 1.17 -27.53 -2.90
CA GLU A 82 1.09 -28.94 -3.27
C GLU A 82 -0.39 -29.28 -3.54
N GLN A 83 -0.73 -29.55 -4.80
CA GLN A 83 -1.94 -30.30 -5.12
C GLN A 83 -1.53 -31.48 -6.01
N ARG A 84 -1.32 -32.65 -5.39
CA ARG A 84 -1.11 -33.91 -6.10
C ARG A 84 -2.44 -34.42 -6.68
N THR A 85 -2.38 -34.81 -7.96
CA THR A 85 -3.06 -35.93 -8.67
C THR A 85 -4.60 -35.89 -8.80
N LEU A 86 -5.25 -36.15 -9.96
CA LEU A 86 -5.08 -37.26 -10.92
C LEU A 86 -5.49 -36.92 -12.38
N GLU A 87 -4.69 -37.44 -13.33
CA GLU A 87 -4.89 -37.93 -14.72
C GLU A 87 -5.95 -37.39 -15.72
N GLY A 88 -5.44 -37.09 -16.94
CA GLY A 88 -6.14 -37.19 -18.23
C GLY A 88 -5.30 -36.62 -19.40
N PRO A 89 -5.03 -37.34 -20.50
CA PRO A 89 -4.15 -36.85 -21.57
C PRO A 89 -4.90 -36.02 -22.61
N ARG A 90 -4.46 -34.79 -22.85
CA ARG A 90 -4.81 -34.03 -24.07
C ARG A 90 -3.55 -33.43 -24.68
N ILE A 91 -3.19 -33.96 -25.84
CA ILE A 91 -2.27 -33.35 -26.79
C ILE A 91 -3.01 -32.17 -27.41
N ASP A 92 -2.45 -30.97 -27.33
CA ASP A 92 -2.60 -29.97 -28.38
C ASP A 92 -1.35 -29.10 -28.46
N HIS A 93 -0.88 -28.96 -29.69
CA HIS A 93 0.32 -28.29 -30.11
C HIS A 93 -0.05 -26.86 -30.53
N GLN A 94 0.71 -25.87 -30.04
CA GLN A 94 1.24 -24.69 -30.74
C GLN A 94 1.14 -23.35 -30.00
N ASN A 95 2.30 -22.68 -30.08
CA ASN A 95 2.54 -21.24 -30.15
C ASN A 95 2.67 -20.41 -28.87
N SER A 96 3.95 -20.20 -28.54
CA SER A 96 4.53 -19.01 -27.92
C SER A 96 3.89 -17.72 -28.42
N SER A 97 3.12 -17.10 -27.52
CA SER A 97 2.99 -15.66 -27.45
C SER A 97 3.33 -15.26 -26.01
N SER A 98 4.32 -14.40 -25.87
CA SER A 98 4.76 -13.82 -24.60
C SER A 98 3.71 -12.82 -24.12
N SER A 99 2.57 -13.30 -23.66
CA SER A 99 1.64 -12.48 -22.88
C SER A 99 2.15 -12.49 -21.45
N ILE A 100 2.84 -11.42 -21.07
CA ILE A 100 3.08 -11.08 -19.67
C ILE A 100 1.71 -10.80 -19.08
N ASP A 101 1.06 -11.84 -18.56
CA ASP A 101 -0.09 -11.66 -17.69
C ASP A 101 0.40 -10.82 -16.50
N PRO A 102 -0.20 -9.66 -16.20
CA PRO A 102 0.11 -8.98 -14.96
C PRO A 102 -0.49 -9.86 -13.87
N LEU A 103 0.35 -10.71 -13.29
CA LEU A 103 0.07 -11.40 -12.05
C LEU A 103 -0.17 -10.30 -11.00
N VAL A 104 -1.42 -9.90 -10.83
CA VAL A 104 -1.92 -9.11 -9.72
C VAL A 104 -2.32 -10.13 -8.68
N GLN A 105 -1.58 -10.23 -7.58
CA GLN A 105 -2.10 -10.98 -6.44
C GLN A 105 -3.20 -10.10 -5.84
N THR A 106 -4.42 -10.62 -5.82
CA THR A 106 -5.58 -9.96 -5.23
C THR A 106 -5.38 -9.92 -3.72
N ASN A 107 -4.72 -8.87 -3.21
CA ASN A 107 -4.66 -8.61 -1.78
C ASN A 107 -6.08 -8.47 -1.22
N THR A 108 -6.32 -9.03 -0.04
CA THR A 108 -7.60 -9.19 0.66
C THR A 108 -8.27 -7.88 1.11
N GLY A 109 -7.79 -6.73 0.67
CA GLY A 109 -8.45 -5.43 0.81
C GLY A 109 -7.99 -4.49 -0.30
N SER A 110 -8.93 -4.02 -1.12
CA SER A 110 -8.64 -3.00 -2.13
C SER A 110 -8.74 -1.61 -1.52
N ASN A 111 -7.76 -0.75 -1.77
CA ASN A 111 -7.87 0.68 -1.52
C ASN A 111 -9.13 1.25 -2.18
N ALA A 112 -9.82 2.17 -1.51
CA ALA A 112 -10.98 2.84 -2.09
C ALA A 112 -10.54 3.66 -3.32
N SER A 113 -11.23 3.51 -4.44
CA SER A 113 -11.13 4.44 -5.57
C SER A 113 -12.17 5.55 -5.39
N SER A 114 -11.86 6.78 -5.80
CA SER A 114 -12.83 7.87 -5.77
C SER A 114 -14.10 7.51 -6.54
N SER A 115 -15.27 7.80 -5.99
CA SER A 115 -16.58 7.55 -6.61
C SER A 115 -16.77 8.24 -7.97
N LEU A 116 -15.98 9.28 -8.27
CA LEU A 116 -16.01 10.00 -9.56
C LEU A 116 -14.91 9.55 -10.54
N SER A 117 -14.25 8.42 -10.30
CA SER A 117 -13.24 7.89 -11.23
C SER A 117 -13.80 7.50 -12.60
N PHE A 118 -15.14 7.41 -12.75
CA PHE A 118 -15.82 7.11 -14.02
C PHE A 118 -15.63 8.20 -15.10
N MET A 119 -15.23 9.43 -14.73
CA MET A 119 -14.91 10.50 -15.70
C MET A 119 -13.40 10.73 -15.85
N ARG A 120 -12.60 9.67 -15.74
CA ARG A 120 -11.14 9.73 -15.89
C ARG A 120 -10.80 10.42 -17.22
N GLY A 121 -10.21 11.62 -17.17
CA GLY A 121 -9.89 12.44 -18.34
C GLY A 121 -10.61 13.80 -18.39
N ILE A 122 -11.75 13.96 -17.70
CA ILE A 122 -12.52 15.21 -17.65
C ILE A 122 -12.43 15.86 -16.26
N LEU A 123 -12.18 15.05 -15.22
CA LEU A 123 -12.05 15.51 -13.84
C LEU A 123 -10.59 15.67 -13.41
N PRO A 124 -10.31 16.54 -12.41
CA PRO A 124 -8.99 16.67 -11.82
C PRO A 124 -8.35 15.33 -11.43
N LYS A 125 -7.04 15.16 -11.66
CA LYS A 125 -6.30 13.89 -11.50
C LYS A 125 -6.53 13.18 -10.16
N TYR A 126 -6.83 13.92 -9.09
CA TYR A 126 -7.07 13.35 -7.77
C TYR A 126 -8.34 12.49 -7.67
N PHE A 127 -9.32 12.67 -8.56
CA PHE A 127 -10.49 11.79 -8.69
C PHE A 127 -10.17 10.42 -9.28
N SER A 128 -8.91 10.18 -9.66
CA SER A 128 -8.40 8.87 -10.06
C SER A 128 -7.38 8.30 -9.08
N SER A 129 -7.21 8.93 -7.91
CA SER A 129 -6.28 8.47 -6.87
C SER A 129 -6.82 7.27 -6.10
N GLU A 130 -5.90 6.46 -5.60
CA GLU A 130 -6.18 5.44 -4.60
C GLU A 130 -6.22 6.08 -3.21
N TRP A 131 -7.28 5.86 -2.46
CA TRP A 131 -7.49 6.35 -1.10
C TRP A 131 -7.26 5.26 -0.07
N SER A 132 -7.18 5.63 1.21
CA SER A 132 -6.97 4.67 2.28
C SER A 132 -8.06 3.59 2.31
N PHE A 133 -7.64 2.34 2.52
CA PHE A 133 -8.52 1.22 2.81
C PHE A 133 -9.31 1.47 4.10
N ALA A 134 -8.64 2.00 5.12
CA ALA A 134 -9.27 2.37 6.39
C ALA A 134 -8.73 3.70 6.91
N GLN A 135 -9.56 4.40 7.66
CA GLN A 135 -9.21 5.64 8.34
C GLN A 135 -9.67 5.56 9.80
N PHE A 136 -8.79 5.92 10.72
CA PHE A 136 -9.08 5.99 12.15
C PHE A 136 -8.94 7.44 12.64
N HIS A 137 -9.89 7.90 13.46
CA HIS A 137 -9.84 9.24 14.07
C HIS A 137 -9.22 9.15 15.46
N LEU A 138 -8.28 10.03 15.72
CA LEU A 138 -7.53 10.08 16.97
C LEU A 138 -8.25 11.02 17.95
N PRO A 139 -8.35 10.64 19.23
CA PRO A 139 -9.16 11.35 20.22
C PRO A 139 -8.60 12.73 20.61
N GLU A 140 -7.31 12.97 20.40
CA GLU A 140 -6.64 14.22 20.81
C GLU A 140 -5.68 14.74 19.73
N VAL A 141 -5.45 16.06 19.74
CA VAL A 141 -4.46 16.73 18.87
C VAL A 141 -3.07 16.56 19.47
N THR A 142 -2.58 15.32 19.49
CA THR A 142 -1.18 14.99 19.79
C THR A 142 -0.54 14.30 18.58
N ARG A 143 0.79 14.19 18.59
CA ARG A 143 1.50 13.44 17.55
C ARG A 143 1.45 11.96 17.88
N TYR A 144 1.08 11.16 16.88
CA TYR A 144 1.07 9.71 17.00
C TYR A 144 2.15 9.11 16.11
N ILE A 145 2.94 8.21 16.68
CA ILE A 145 3.83 7.32 15.92
C ILE A 145 3.04 6.05 15.62
N VAL A 146 3.14 5.56 14.39
CA VAL A 146 2.48 4.32 13.97
C VAL A 146 3.51 3.22 13.75
N ALA A 147 3.15 1.99 14.07
CA ALA A 147 3.95 0.80 13.81
C ALA A 147 3.06 -0.40 13.50
N PHE A 148 3.62 -1.41 12.84
CA PHE A 148 2.96 -2.70 12.67
C PHE A 148 3.49 -3.70 13.69
N GLY A 149 2.58 -4.32 14.43
CA GLY A 149 2.85 -5.47 15.29
C GLY A 149 2.64 -6.79 14.54
N ALA A 150 2.57 -7.88 15.30
CA ALA A 150 2.21 -9.19 14.76
C ALA A 150 0.75 -9.21 14.25
N GLN A 151 0.45 -10.16 13.36
CA GLN A 151 -0.92 -10.48 12.93
C GLN A 151 -1.69 -9.29 12.31
N ASN A 152 -1.02 -8.47 11.50
CA ASN A 152 -1.61 -7.27 10.87
C ASN A 152 -2.18 -6.23 11.87
N THR A 153 -1.69 -6.23 13.11
CA THR A 153 -2.06 -5.22 14.10
C THR A 153 -1.34 -3.91 13.84
N VAL A 154 -2.05 -2.79 13.92
CA VAL A 154 -1.46 -1.44 13.90
C VAL A 154 -1.40 -0.92 15.33
N MET A 155 -0.20 -0.54 15.77
CA MET A 155 0.03 0.12 17.05
C MET A 155 0.16 1.62 16.83
N MET A 156 -0.43 2.42 17.73
CA MET A 156 -0.40 3.87 17.70
C MET A 156 0.05 4.36 19.07
N VAL A 157 1.15 5.09 19.14
CA VAL A 157 1.68 5.63 20.41
C VAL A 157 1.60 7.15 20.35
N GLY A 158 0.80 7.74 21.25
CA GLY A 158 0.66 9.19 21.39
C GLY A 158 1.80 9.77 22.24
N LEU A 159 2.30 10.96 21.86
CA LEU A 159 3.33 11.67 22.64
C LEU A 159 2.80 12.21 23.99
N ASP A 160 1.49 12.13 24.23
CA ASP A 160 0.83 12.40 25.50
C ASP A 160 0.94 11.22 26.50
N GLY A 161 1.59 10.12 26.11
CA GLY A 161 1.79 8.93 26.94
C GLY A 161 0.64 7.92 26.87
N ARG A 162 -0.33 8.11 25.97
CA ARG A 162 -1.40 7.14 25.73
C ARG A 162 -1.01 6.16 24.61
N TYR A 163 -1.35 4.89 24.78
CA TYR A 163 -1.02 3.77 23.89
C TYR A 163 -2.24 2.89 23.60
#